data_AF-A0A399RV66-F1
#
_entry.id   AF-A0A399RV66-F1
#
_cell.length_a   1.000
_cell.length_b   1.000
_cell.length_c   1.000
_cell.angle_alpha   90.00
_cell.angle_beta   90.00
_cell.angle_gamma   90.00
#
_symmetry.space_group_name_H-M   'P 1'
#
loop_
_entity.id
_entity.type
_entity.pdbx_description
1 polymer ?
#
loop_
_entity_poly.entity_id
_entity_poly.type
_entity_poly.pdbx_seq_one_letter_code
_entity_poly.pdbx_strand_id
1 'polypeptide(L)' 'MLVVLDVDSTLIEDEAIELLAAEAGSLDEVAAVTERAMRGELDFAESLRSRVATLAGLPSSVHAAVGAR' A
#
# COMPACT_ATOMS: atom_id res chain seq x y z
N MET A 1 27.46 8.83 11.34
CA MET A 1 26.23 8.19 11.84
C MET A 1 25.34 7.92 10.63
N LEU A 2 24.94 6.68 10.41
CA LEU A 2 23.99 6.30 9.35
C LEU A 2 22.62 6.13 10.00
N VAL A 3 21.60 6.71 9.40
CA VAL A 3 20.19 6.60 9.84
C VAL A 3 19.40 5.99 8.70
N VAL A 4 18.56 5.00 9.03
CA VAL A 4 17.63 4.33 8.11
C VAL A 4 16.23 4.53 8.69
N LEU A 5 15.31 4.96 7.83
CA LEU A 5 13.93 5.29 8.19
C LEU A 5 13.01 4.51 7.27
N ASP A 6 11.92 4.03 7.85
CA ASP A 6 10.78 3.57 7.06
C ASP A 6 10.02 4.76 6.49
N VAL A 7 9.23 4.54 5.44
CA VAL A 7 8.47 5.61 4.78
C VAL A 7 7.07 5.68 5.36
N ASP A 8 6.28 4.63 5.13
CA ASP A 8 4.88 4.57 5.54
C ASP A 8 4.76 4.66 7.08
N SER A 9 3.80 5.45 7.56
CA SER A 9 3.56 5.70 8.99
C SER A 9 4.77 6.19 9.82
N THR A 10 5.88 6.57 9.17
CA THR A 10 7.12 7.03 9.82
C THR A 10 7.57 8.39 9.26
N LEU A 11 7.74 8.49 7.95
CA LEU A 11 8.06 9.74 7.26
C LEU A 11 6.83 10.42 6.68
N ILE A 12 5.79 9.63 6.37
CA ILE A 12 4.48 10.09 5.92
C ILE A 12 3.40 9.52 6.84
N GLU A 13 2.27 10.21 6.95
CA GLU A 13 1.16 9.81 7.83
C GLU A 13 0.30 8.69 7.22
N ASP A 14 0.28 8.59 5.89
CA ASP A 14 -0.52 7.64 5.14
C ASP A 14 0.27 6.39 4.72
N GLU A 15 -0.47 5.36 4.32
CA GLU A 15 0.05 4.18 3.62
C GLU A 15 -0.07 4.39 2.11
N ALA A 16 1.04 4.52 1.39
CA ALA A 16 1.03 4.83 -0.03
C ALA A 16 0.22 3.81 -0.87
N ILE A 17 0.23 2.55 -0.45
CA ILE A 17 -0.53 1.48 -1.13
C ILE A 17 -2.04 1.61 -0.93
N GLU A 18 -2.50 2.14 0.20
CA GLU A 18 -3.93 2.38 0.45
C GLU A 18 -4.45 3.54 -0.38
N LEU A 19 -3.65 4.60 -0.54
CA LEU A 19 -3.98 5.71 -1.43
C LEU A 19 -4.13 5.26 -2.89
N LEU A 20 -3.24 4.36 -3.36
CA LEU A 20 -3.36 3.75 -4.68
C LEU A 20 -4.59 2.84 -4.79
N ALA A 21 -4.88 2.07 -3.74
CA ALA A 21 -6.05 1.19 -3.69
C ALA A 21 -7.37 1.98 -3.73
N ALA A 22 -7.42 3.15 -3.08
CA ALA A 22 -8.57 4.04 -3.14
C ALA A 22 -8.86 4.51 -4.59
N GLU A 23 -7.82 4.89 -5.34
CA GLU A 23 -7.97 5.26 -6.76
C GLU A 23 -8.32 4.05 -7.66
N ALA A 24 -7.90 2.83 -7.29
CA ALA A 24 -8.34 1.58 -7.94
C ALA A 24 -9.76 1.15 -7.55
N GLY A 25 -10.35 1.73 -6.49
CA GLY A 25 -11.60 1.24 -5.91
C GLY A 25 -11.48 -0.10 -5.15
N SER A 26 -10.26 -0.49 -4.75
CA SER A 26 -9.95 -1.75 -4.06
C SER A 26 -9.48 -1.57 -2.62
N LEU A 27 -9.77 -0.41 -2.01
CA LEU A 27 -9.35 -0.06 -0.65
C LEU A 27 -9.75 -1.13 0.38
N ASP A 28 -10.99 -1.62 0.33
CA ASP A 28 -11.49 -2.64 1.26
C ASP A 28 -10.75 -3.97 1.13
N GLU A 29 -10.36 -4.35 -0.08
CA GLU A 29 -9.59 -5.57 -0.33
C GLU A 29 -8.17 -5.45 0.22
N VAL A 30 -7.53 -4.30 -0.01
CA VAL A 30 -6.18 -4.02 0.50
C VAL A 30 -6.18 -3.97 2.02
N ALA A 31 -7.16 -3.31 2.65
CA ALA A 31 -7.31 -3.26 4.10
C ALA A 31 -7.47 -4.66 4.72
N ALA A 32 -8.30 -5.51 4.12
CA ALA A 32 -8.49 -6.89 4.59
C ALA A 32 -7.20 -7.72 4.50
N VAL A 33 -6.40 -7.55 3.43
CA VAL A 33 -5.11 -8.23 3.29
C VAL A 33 -4.08 -7.69 4.27
N THR A 34 -4.03 -6.38 4.48
CA THR A 34 -3.16 -5.73 5.48
C THR A 34 -3.46 -6.25 6.87
N GLU A 35 -4.74 -6.32 7.25
CA GLU A 35 -5.15 -6.81 8.56
C GLU A 35 -4.71 -8.27 8.78
N ARG A 36 -4.90 -9.15 7.79
CA ARG A 36 -4.43 -10.54 7.85
C ARG A 36 -2.92 -10.64 7.97
N ALA A 37 -2.18 -9.80 7.25
CA ALA A 37 -0.73 -9.74 7.36
C ALA A 37 -0.27 -9.27 8.74
N MET A 38 -0.92 -8.26 9.32
CA MET A 38 -0.63 -7.76 10.68
C MET A 38 -0.95 -8.81 11.76
N ARG A 39 -1.94 -9.68 11.55
CA ARG A 39 -2.22 -10.83 12.41
C ARG A 39 -1.20 -11.97 12.26
N GLY A 40 -0.25 -11.85 11.34
CA GLY A 40 0.76 -12.86 11.05
C GLY A 40 0.22 -14.06 10.25
N GLU A 41 -0.97 -13.94 9.64
CA GLU A 41 -1.57 -15.01 8.84
C GLU A 41 -1.00 -15.07 7.41
N LEU A 42 -0.33 -14.02 6.96
CA LEU A 42 0.29 -13.90 5.65
C LEU A 42 1.74 -13.45 5.80
N ASP A 43 2.65 -14.03 5.01
CA ASP A 43 3.99 -13.49 4.86
C ASP A 43 3.95 -12.10 4.22
N PHE A 44 4.94 -11.26 4.50
CA PHE A 44 5.04 -9.92 3.93
C PHE A 44 5.04 -9.96 2.40
N ALA A 45 5.81 -10.85 1.78
CA ALA A 45 5.88 -10.92 0.32
C ALA A 45 4.57 -11.40 -0.30
N GLU A 46 3.85 -12.30 0.38
CA GLU A 46 2.52 -12.76 -0.03
C GLU A 46 1.48 -11.63 0.09
N SER A 47 1.46 -10.94 1.23
CA SER A 47 0.62 -9.77 1.46
C SER A 47 0.87 -8.68 0.43
N LEU A 48 2.13 -8.37 0.15
CA LEU A 48 2.50 -7.34 -0.82
C LEU A 48 2.04 -7.70 -2.23
N ARG A 49 2.26 -8.95 -2.67
CA ARG A 49 1.79 -9.42 -3.99
C ARG A 49 0.28 -9.35 -4.11
N SER A 50 -0.44 -9.75 -3.05
CA SER A 50 -1.89 -9.72 -3.03
C SER A 50 -2.44 -8.29 -3.12
N ARG A 51 -1.85 -7.34 -2.37
CA ARG A 51 -2.26 -5.93 -2.42
C ARG A 51 -1.94 -5.28 -3.77
N VAL A 52 -0.76 -5.55 -4.33
CA VAL A 52 -0.37 -4.99 -5.64
C VAL A 52 -1.24 -5.55 -6.77
N ALA A 53 -1.70 -6.80 -6.67
CA ALA A 53 -2.59 -7.38 -7.68
C ALA A 53 -3.93 -6.65 -7.81
N THR A 54 -4.43 -6.02 -6.73
CA THR A 54 -5.69 -5.24 -6.78
C THR A 54 -5.55 -3.93 -7.55
N LEU A 55 -4.31 -3.49 -7.79
CA LEU A 55 -4.00 -2.27 -8.55
C LEU A 55 -3.90 -2.52 -10.06
N ALA A 56 -4.13 -3.76 -10.52
CA ALA A 56 -4.02 -4.13 -11.93
C ALA A 56 -4.98 -3.30 -12.80
N GLY A 57 -4.43 -2.66 -13.84
CA GLY A 57 -5.20 -1.81 -14.75
C GLY A 57 -5.18 -0.32 -14.42
N LEU A 58 -4.62 0.09 -13.26
CA LEU A 58 -4.37 1.50 -13.00
C LEU A 58 -3.31 2.06 -13.95
N PRO A 59 -3.55 3.24 -14.55
CA PRO A 59 -2.53 3.92 -15.34
C PRO A 59 -1.41 4.42 -14.43
N SER A 60 -0.15 4.34 -14.89
CA SER A 60 1.01 4.80 -14.11
C SER A 60 0.97 6.29 -13.76
N SER A 61 0.14 7.08 -14.44
CA SER A 61 -0.12 8.48 -14.08
C SER A 61 -0.77 8.65 -12.71
N VAL A 62 -1.37 7.59 -12.13
CA VAL A 62 -1.98 7.62 -10.80
C VAL A 62 -0.98 8.05 -9.71
N HIS A 63 0.31 7.75 -9.87
CA HIS A 63 1.35 8.15 -8.91
C HIS A 63 1.46 9.67 -8.78
N ALA A 64 1.21 10.43 -9.85
CA ALA A 64 1.23 11.88 -9.80
C ALA A 64 -0.01 12.46 -9.10
N ALA A 65 -1.15 11.76 -9.17
CA ALA A 65 -2.38 12.16 -8.49
C ALA A 65 -2.30 11.86 -6.98
N VAL A 66 -1.74 10.69 -6.62
CA VAL A 66 -1.58 10.26 -5.22
C VAL A 66 -0.43 11.01 -4.54
N GLY A 67 0.73 11.14 -5.16
CA GLY A 67 1.90 11.79 -4.55
C GLY A 67 1.83 13.32 -4.42
N ALA A 68 0.73 13.94 -4.86
CA ALA A 68 0.45 15.36 -4.69
C ALA A 68 -0.49 15.66 -3.50
N ARG A 69 -0.99 14.60 -2.83
CA ARG A 69 -1.72 14.69 -1.57
C ARG A 69 -0.75 14.65 -0.40
#